data_AF-A0A0P8VJQ8-F1
#
_entry.id   AF-A0A0P8VJQ8-F1
#
_cell.length_a   1.000
_cell.length_b   1.000
_cell.length_c   1.000
_cell.angle_alpha   90.00
_cell.angle_beta   90.00
_cell.angle_gamma   90.00
#
_symmetry.space_group_name_H-M   'P 1'
#
loop_
_entity.id
_entity.type
_entity.pdbx_description
1 polymer ?
#
loop_
_entity_poly.entity_id
_entity_poly.type
_entity_poly.pdbx_seq_one_letter_code
_entity_poly.pdbx_strand_id
1 'polypeptide(L)'
;MAKKYTVIIIIILFISSIVLMGRNNKDKYYPEMSYEILSCEKVPEFIKDRIDENIEPNSSRFILGDGESYIVLIPPENKSVEVLTVEKNENVVNGIVYRYRYVDKVSDNILDNIKIIKVSNFNGSFTGKRVDN
;
A
#
# COMPACT_ATOMS: atom_id res chain seq x y z
N MET A 1 -24.35 47.59 -33.94
CA MET A 1 -24.77 46.45 -33.09
C MET A 1 -23.68 45.38 -32.88
N ALA A 2 -22.55 45.38 -33.61
CA ALA A 2 -21.49 44.35 -33.48
C ALA A 2 -20.66 44.40 -32.18
N LYS A 3 -20.45 45.59 -31.59
CA LYS A 3 -19.58 45.77 -30.40
C LYS A 3 -20.05 45.04 -29.14
N LYS A 4 -21.37 44.78 -29.00
CA LYS A 4 -21.93 44.11 -27.81
C LYS A 4 -21.59 42.61 -27.77
N TYR A 5 -21.45 41.97 -28.92
CA TYR A 5 -21.13 40.54 -29.02
C TYR A 5 -19.64 40.26 -28.83
N THR A 6 -18.76 41.19 -29.21
CA THR A 6 -17.31 41.03 -29.05
C THR A 6 -16.89 40.92 -27.58
N VAL A 7 -17.50 41.72 -26.70
CA VAL A 7 -17.20 41.70 -25.26
C VAL A 7 -17.65 40.37 -24.62
N ILE A 8 -18.81 39.86 -25.04
CA ILE A 8 -19.34 38.57 -24.54
C ILE A 8 -18.41 37.42 -24.96
N ILE A 9 -17.92 37.42 -26.20
CA ILE A 9 -17.00 36.38 -26.70
C ILE A 9 -15.68 36.39 -25.92
N ILE A 10 -15.11 37.55 -25.63
CA ILE A 10 -13.85 37.67 -24.87
C ILE A 10 -14.03 37.15 -23.44
N ILE A 11 -15.16 37.45 -22.79
CA ILE A 11 -15.46 36.96 -21.43
C ILE A 11 -15.60 35.43 -21.42
N ILE A 12 -16.28 34.85 -22.42
CA ILE A 12 -16.43 33.39 -22.54
C ILE A 12 -15.07 32.71 -22.75
N LEU A 13 -14.20 33.27 -23.60
CA LEU A 13 -12.84 32.76 -23.82
C LEU A 13 -11.95 32.86 -22.58
N PHE A 14 -12.11 33.90 -21.77
CA PHE A 14 -11.36 34.09 -20.54
C PHE A 14 -11.80 33.12 -19.44
N ILE A 15 -13.11 32.93 -19.26
CA ILE A 15 -13.66 31.98 -18.28
C ILE A 15 -13.29 30.53 -18.66
N SER A 16 -13.36 30.18 -19.94
CA SER A 16 -12.96 28.84 -20.40
C SER A 16 -11.46 28.58 -20.19
N SER A 17 -10.61 29.59 -20.32
CA SER A 17 -9.18 29.49 -20.01
C SER A 17 -8.93 29.26 -18.51
N ILE A 18 -9.64 29.96 -17.62
CA ILE A 18 -9.56 29.75 -16.17
C ILE A 18 -10.06 28.35 -15.77
N VAL A 19 -11.14 27.88 -16.40
CA VAL A 19 -11.66 26.52 -16.15
C VAL A 19 -10.69 25.44 -16.65
N LEU A 20 -9.97 25.65 -17.76
CA LEU A 20 -8.91 24.75 -18.21
C LEU A 20 -7.69 24.77 -17.27
N MET A 21 -7.25 25.94 -16.83
CA MET A 21 -6.15 26.09 -15.87
C MET A 21 -6.48 25.47 -14.51
N GLY A 22 -7.74 25.57 -14.06
CA GLY A 22 -8.24 24.92 -12.85
C GLY A 22 -8.44 23.40 -12.97
N ARG A 23 -8.55 22.85 -14.19
CA ARG A 23 -8.57 21.39 -14.42
C ARG A 23 -7.18 20.78 -14.48
N ASN A 24 -6.18 21.50 -15.01
CA ASN A 24 -4.79 21.03 -15.02
C ASN A 24 -4.10 21.06 -13.64
N ASN A 25 -4.64 21.80 -12.66
CA ASN A 25 -4.16 21.78 -11.28
C ASN A 25 -4.84 20.70 -10.40
N LYS A 26 -5.57 19.75 -11.01
CA LYS A 26 -6.11 18.57 -10.31
C LYS A 26 -5.28 17.31 -10.48
N ASP A 27 -4.06 17.43 -10.99
CA ASP A 27 -3.00 16.46 -10.68
C ASP A 27 -2.61 16.68 -9.21
N LYS A 28 -3.54 16.32 -8.33
CA LYS A 28 -3.22 16.03 -6.93
C LYS A 28 -2.06 15.06 -7.01
N TYR A 29 -0.92 15.48 -6.46
CA TYR A 29 0.16 14.62 -6.01
C TYR A 29 -0.43 13.54 -5.11
N TYR A 30 -0.96 12.48 -5.71
CA TYR A 30 -1.16 11.22 -5.03
C TYR A 30 0.18 10.52 -5.17
N PRO A 31 0.99 10.46 -4.10
CA PRO A 31 2.26 9.77 -4.17
C PRO A 31 2.04 8.32 -4.64
N GLU A 32 2.93 7.84 -5.51
CA GLU A 32 2.81 6.49 -6.06
C GLU A 32 2.82 5.46 -4.93
N MET A 33 1.99 4.43 -5.10
CA MET A 33 1.94 3.29 -4.19
C MET A 33 3.28 2.58 -4.18
N SER A 34 3.86 2.41 -3.01
CA SER A 34 5.17 1.76 -2.82
C SER A 34 5.09 0.74 -1.70
N TYR A 35 6.03 -0.21 -1.70
CA TYR A 35 6.13 -1.22 -0.67
C TYR A 35 7.57 -1.36 -0.19
N GLU A 36 7.72 -1.79 1.06
CA GLU A 36 8.99 -2.12 1.67
C GLU A 36 8.83 -3.39 2.50
N ILE A 37 9.78 -4.31 2.39
CA ILE A 37 9.82 -5.51 3.24
C ILE A 37 10.66 -5.17 4.46
N LEU A 38 10.02 -5.15 5.62
CA LEU A 38 10.62 -4.83 6.90
C LEU A 38 10.86 -6.09 7.73
N SER A 39 11.96 -6.07 8.48
CA SER A 39 12.14 -6.93 9.64
C SER A 39 11.29 -6.40 10.81
N CYS A 40 10.94 -7.27 11.75
CA CYS A 40 10.24 -6.87 12.98
C CYS A 40 10.96 -5.75 13.74
N GLU A 41 12.29 -5.67 13.71
CA GLU A 41 13.02 -4.60 14.42
C GLU A 41 12.72 -3.20 13.87
N LYS A 42 12.49 -3.08 12.56
CA LYS A 42 12.33 -1.81 11.84
C LYS A 42 10.88 -1.30 11.80
N VAL A 43 9.92 -2.07 12.29
CA VAL A 43 8.53 -1.61 12.36
C VAL A 43 8.27 -0.72 13.57
N PRO A 44 7.31 0.21 13.46
CA PRO A 44 6.84 1.02 14.58
C PRO A 44 6.42 0.17 15.78
N GLU A 45 6.60 0.72 16.99
CA GLU A 45 6.33 0.02 18.25
C GLU A 45 4.87 -0.45 18.34
N PHE A 46 3.90 0.36 17.88
CA PHE A 46 2.49 -0.04 17.85
C PHE A 46 2.19 -1.26 16.96
N ILE A 47 3.00 -1.53 15.92
CA ILE A 47 2.88 -2.74 15.11
C ILE A 47 3.41 -3.94 15.89
N LYS A 48 4.54 -3.78 16.61
CA LYS A 48 5.12 -4.82 17.46
C LYS A 48 4.15 -5.22 18.56
N ASP A 49 3.56 -4.24 19.25
CA ASP A 49 2.58 -4.48 20.31
C ASP A 49 1.38 -5.30 19.79
N ARG A 50 0.87 -4.96 18.60
CA ARG A 50 -0.25 -5.69 17.98
C ARG A 50 0.12 -7.08 17.48
N ILE A 51 1.38 -7.32 17.16
CA ILE A 51 1.87 -8.66 16.84
C ILE A 51 1.90 -9.48 18.13
N ASP A 52 2.53 -8.95 19.17
CA ASP A 52 2.77 -9.64 20.45
C ASP A 52 1.48 -9.97 21.22
N GLU A 53 0.48 -9.09 21.19
CA GLU A 53 -0.77 -9.30 21.94
C GLU A 53 -1.55 -10.54 21.50
N ASN A 54 -1.35 -11.03 20.27
CA ASN A 54 -2.11 -12.16 19.73
C ASN A 54 -1.34 -12.92 18.64
N ILE A 55 -0.10 -13.39 18.82
CA ILE A 55 0.55 -14.21 17.77
C ILE A 55 -0.26 -15.49 17.54
N GLU A 56 -0.98 -15.56 16.43
CA GLU A 56 -1.60 -16.79 15.95
C GLU A 56 -0.70 -17.38 14.86
N PRO A 57 -0.03 -18.51 15.12
CA PRO A 57 0.86 -19.12 14.14
C PRO A 57 0.14 -19.44 12.84
N ASN A 58 0.87 -19.44 11.72
CA ASN A 58 0.33 -19.76 10.39
C ASN A 58 -0.83 -18.83 9.97
N SER A 59 -0.69 -17.53 10.23
CA SER A 59 -1.69 -16.52 9.88
C SER A 59 -1.08 -15.36 9.10
N SER A 60 -1.93 -14.63 8.38
CA SER A 60 -1.56 -13.35 7.77
C SER A 60 -2.50 -12.27 8.30
N ARG A 61 -1.94 -11.13 8.71
CA ARG A 61 -2.71 -10.03 9.32
C ARG A 61 -2.50 -8.73 8.56
N PHE A 62 -3.57 -7.95 8.50
CA PHE A 62 -3.56 -6.60 7.94
C PHE A 62 -3.71 -5.60 9.07
N ILE A 63 -2.73 -4.73 9.23
CA ILE A 63 -2.71 -3.70 10.26
C ILE A 63 -2.61 -2.34 9.57
N LEU A 64 -3.58 -1.47 9.83
CA LEU A 64 -3.56 -0.08 9.39
C LEU A 64 -2.96 0.79 10.50
N GLY A 65 -2.03 1.68 10.14
CA GLY A 65 -1.43 2.61 11.10
C GLY A 65 -0.85 3.84 10.39
N ASP A 66 -1.13 5.03 10.94
CA ASP A 66 -0.57 6.33 10.51
C ASP A 66 -0.57 6.60 9.00
N GLY A 67 -1.63 6.20 8.28
CA GLY A 67 -1.74 6.38 6.83
C GLY A 67 -0.99 5.35 5.99
N GLU A 68 -0.42 4.34 6.64
CA GLU A 68 0.27 3.21 6.03
C GLU A 68 -0.46 1.89 6.33
N SER A 69 -0.22 0.91 5.47
CA SER A 69 -0.79 -0.42 5.59
C SER A 69 0.31 -1.45 5.75
N TYR A 70 0.17 -2.33 6.74
CA TYR A 70 1.16 -3.35 7.08
C TYR A 70 0.53 -4.72 6.89
N ILE A 71 1.19 -5.59 6.14
CA ILE A 71 0.84 -6.99 6.01
C ILE A 71 1.85 -7.78 6.83
N VAL A 72 1.40 -8.40 7.92
CA VAL A 72 2.23 -9.23 8.78
C VAL A 72 2.01 -10.69 8.40
N LEU A 73 3.08 -11.39 8.07
CA LEU A 73 3.07 -12.81 7.71
C LEU A 73 3.69 -13.62 8.83
N ILE A 74 2.86 -14.38 9.54
CA ILE A 74 3.22 -15.17 10.72
C ILE A 74 3.35 -16.64 10.31
N PRO A 75 4.55 -17.22 10.33
CA PRO A 75 4.74 -18.63 9.99
C PRO A 75 4.23 -19.55 11.10
N PRO A 76 4.12 -20.87 10.83
CA PRO A 76 4.10 -21.90 11.87
C PRO A 76 5.36 -21.85 12.76
N GLU A 77 5.29 -22.37 13.99
CA GLU A 77 6.38 -22.30 15.00
C GLU A 77 7.76 -22.77 14.51
N ASN A 78 7.80 -23.75 13.60
CA ASN A 78 9.04 -24.36 13.10
C ASN A 78 9.44 -23.86 11.71
N LYS A 79 8.91 -22.71 11.28
CA LYS A 79 9.17 -22.14 9.95
C LYS A 79 9.42 -20.64 10.04
N SER A 80 10.03 -20.12 8.99
CA SER A 80 10.17 -18.68 8.74
C SER A 80 9.43 -18.32 7.45
N VAL A 81 9.15 -17.04 7.24
CA VAL A 81 8.52 -16.54 6.01
C VAL A 81 9.57 -15.95 5.08
N GLU A 82 9.46 -16.30 3.80
CA GLU A 82 10.15 -15.63 2.71
C GLU A 82 9.10 -15.01 1.77
N VAL A 83 9.22 -13.71 1.53
CA VAL A 83 8.40 -12.99 0.55
C VAL A 83 9.05 -13.15 -0.82
N LEU A 84 8.31 -13.73 -1.76
CA LEU A 84 8.79 -14.02 -3.11
C LEU A 84 8.56 -12.82 -4.04
N THR A 85 7.35 -12.27 -4.03
CA THR A 85 6.99 -11.11 -4.85
C THR A 85 5.97 -10.24 -4.13
N VAL A 86 6.01 -8.94 -4.42
CA VAL A 86 4.99 -7.96 -4.05
C VAL A 86 4.80 -7.07 -5.27
N GLU A 87 3.60 -7.09 -5.84
CA GLU A 87 3.33 -6.45 -7.13
C GLU A 87 2.01 -5.68 -7.05
N LYS A 88 1.91 -4.59 -7.82
CA LYS A 88 0.64 -3.90 -8.02
C LYS A 88 -0.27 -4.78 -8.87
N ASN A 89 -1.52 -4.93 -8.44
CA ASN A 89 -2.52 -5.62 -9.24
C ASN A 89 -3.07 -4.66 -10.30
N GLU A 90 -2.75 -4.89 -11.56
CA GLU A 90 -3.23 -4.03 -12.67
C GLU A 90 -4.75 -4.16 -12.90
N ASN A 91 -5.37 -5.25 -12.46
CA ASN A 91 -6.81 -5.49 -12.62
C ASN A 91 -7.66 -4.77 -11.56
N VAL A 92 -7.04 -4.17 -10.53
CA VAL A 92 -7.73 -3.47 -9.44
C VAL A 92 -7.08 -2.11 -9.23
N VAL A 93 -7.89 -1.04 -9.23
CA VAL A 93 -7.40 0.29 -8.86
C VAL A 93 -6.87 0.22 -7.41
N ASN A 94 -5.56 0.39 -7.25
CA ASN A 94 -4.83 0.29 -5.98
C ASN A 94 -4.87 -1.10 -5.30
N GLY A 95 -4.66 -2.19 -6.05
CA GLY A 95 -4.48 -3.52 -5.46
C GLY A 95 -2.99 -3.91 -5.27
N ILE A 96 -2.70 -4.73 -4.26
CA ILE A 96 -1.41 -5.42 -4.12
C ILE A 96 -1.61 -6.93 -4.11
N VAL A 97 -0.81 -7.62 -4.90
CA VAL A 97 -0.67 -9.07 -4.88
C VAL A 97 0.69 -9.40 -4.30
N TYR A 98 0.73 -10.22 -3.25
CA TYR A 98 1.97 -10.70 -2.67
C TYR A 98 2.01 -12.22 -2.64
N ARG A 99 3.20 -12.77 -2.87
CA ARG A 99 3.49 -14.21 -2.79
C ARG A 99 4.54 -14.45 -1.74
N TYR A 100 4.34 -15.51 -0.97
CA TYR A 100 5.28 -15.89 0.07
C TYR A 100 5.33 -17.42 0.19
N ARG A 101 6.38 -17.92 0.81
CA ARG A 101 6.53 -19.33 1.16
C ARG A 101 7.08 -19.48 2.57
N TYR A 102 6.90 -20.66 3.13
CA TYR A 102 7.55 -21.03 4.37
C TYR A 102 8.91 -21.67 4.07
N VAL A 103 9.92 -21.18 4.78
CA VAL A 103 11.29 -21.71 4.76
C VAL A 103 11.66 -22.23 6.15
N ASP A 104 12.80 -22.88 6.26
CA ASP A 104 13.25 -23.39 7.55
C ASP A 104 13.48 -22.25 8.55
N LYS A 105 13.20 -22.55 9.82
CA LYS A 105 13.32 -21.61 10.93
C LYS A 105 14.72 -21.00 10.94
N VAL A 106 14.81 -19.68 11.08
CA VAL A 106 16.07 -18.95 11.02
C VAL A 106 16.60 -18.61 12.42
N SER A 107 15.69 -18.45 13.40
CA SER A 107 16.01 -18.06 14.78
C SER A 107 15.00 -18.64 15.75
N ASP A 108 15.36 -18.83 17.03
CA ASP A 108 14.41 -19.24 18.06
C ASP A 108 13.47 -18.12 18.49
N ASN A 109 13.84 -16.87 18.22
CA ASN A 109 12.96 -15.73 18.39
C ASN A 109 11.89 -15.71 17.29
N ILE A 110 10.61 -15.73 17.68
CA ILE A 110 9.47 -15.77 16.75
C ILE A 110 9.48 -14.54 15.82
N LEU A 111 9.85 -13.37 16.34
CA LEU A 111 9.85 -12.12 15.59
C LEU A 111 10.81 -12.12 14.38
N ASP A 112 11.93 -12.85 14.48
CA ASP A 112 12.92 -12.96 13.41
C ASP A 112 12.41 -13.85 12.25
N ASN A 113 11.43 -14.70 12.53
CA ASN A 113 10.83 -15.61 11.55
C ASN A 113 9.64 -14.98 10.81
N ILE A 114 9.13 -13.84 11.29
CA ILE A 114 8.03 -13.08 10.69
C ILE A 114 8.55 -12.17 9.57
N LYS A 115 7.72 -11.92 8.55
CA LYS A 115 7.96 -10.85 7.55
C LYS A 115 6.83 -9.85 7.56
N ILE A 116 7.19 -8.58 7.47
CA ILE A 116 6.22 -7.48 7.42
C ILE A 116 6.39 -6.74 6.10
N ILE A 117 5.30 -6.60 5.35
CA ILE A 117 5.26 -5.80 4.13
C ILE A 117 4.58 -4.50 4.50
N LYS A 118 5.35 -3.42 4.55
CA LYS A 118 4.84 -2.06 4.68
C LYS A 118 4.45 -1.57 3.30
N VAL A 119 3.27 -0.98 3.21
CA VAL A 119 2.71 -0.42 1.99
C VAL A 119 2.27 1.01 2.27
N SER A 120 2.91 1.94 1.57
CA SER A 120 2.63 3.37 1.69
C SER A 120 1.72 3.83 0.54
N ASN A 121 0.87 4.82 0.82
CA ASN A 121 -0.06 5.44 -0.15
C ASN A 121 -1.08 4.45 -0.72
N PHE A 122 -1.49 3.48 0.10
CA PHE A 122 -2.40 2.42 -0.31
C PHE A 122 -3.84 2.73 0.06
N ASN A 123 -4.73 2.65 -0.92
CA ASN A 123 -6.18 2.72 -0.72
C ASN A 123 -6.87 1.77 -1.70
N GLY A 124 -6.79 0.46 -1.42
CA GLY A 124 -7.48 -0.58 -2.20
C GLY A 124 -7.39 -1.95 -1.54
N SER A 125 -7.20 -3.03 -2.32
CA SER A 125 -7.31 -4.40 -1.82
C SER A 125 -5.98 -5.18 -1.75
N PHE A 126 -5.82 -5.98 -0.71
CA PHE A 126 -4.69 -6.89 -0.55
C PHE A 126 -5.09 -8.31 -0.99
N THR A 127 -4.23 -8.97 -1.75
CA THR A 127 -4.41 -10.37 -2.15
C THR A 127 -3.11 -11.14 -1.92
N GLY A 128 -3.13 -12.07 -0.98
CA GLY A 128 -1.99 -12.92 -0.65
C GLY A 128 -2.14 -14.33 -1.19
N LYS A 129 -1.06 -14.91 -1.73
CA LYS A 129 -1.00 -16.34 -2.07
C LYS A 129 0.22 -16.99 -1.44
N ARG A 130 0.00 -18.01 -0.61
CA ARG A 130 1.07 -18.92 -0.18
C ARG A 130 1.42 -19.86 -1.33
N VAL A 131 2.71 -20.00 -1.62
CA VAL A 131 3.23 -20.97 -2.57
C VAL A 131 3.81 -22.13 -1.76
N ASP A 132 3.17 -23.30 -1.88
CA ASP A 132 3.69 -24.53 -1.30
C ASP A 132 4.72 -25.11 -2.28
N ASN A 133 5.86 -25.57 -1.76
CA ASN A 133 6.88 -26.31 -2.53
C ASN A 133 6.34 -27.67 -2.96
#